data_AF-A0AAW2WIF1-F1
#
_entry.id   AF-A0AAW2WIF1-F1
#
_cell.length_a   1.000
_cell.length_b   1.000
_cell.length_c   1.000
_cell.angle_alpha   90.00
_cell.angle_beta   90.00
_cell.angle_gamma   90.00
#
_symmetry.space_group_name_H-M   'P 1'
#
loop_
_entity.id
_entity.type
_entity.pdbx_description
1 polymer ?
#
loop_
_entity_poly.entity_id
_entity_poly.type
_entity_poly.pdbx_seq_one_letter_code
_entity_poly.pdbx_strand_id
1 'polypeptide(L)'
;MGGACSRKRDQPVNEDNLNRGVCGRYSKSGSSKWLGTSFSRSSMDASQGKQSCPSLMDLCIYKIRQDINKYSTFSMLPRDISQQIFDDLVCSQCLTDSVLEAFRDCALQDLNLGEYPGFNDNWMDVVSSQGSSLLSVDLSGSDITDSGLIYLKGCKNLQALNFNYCDQISDKGLEQINGRNFFL
;
A
#
# COMPACT_ATOMS: atom_id res chain seq x y z
N MET A 1 -10.82 -36.45 -52.27
CA MET A 1 -9.50 -37.04 -52.63
C MET A 1 -8.46 -35.94 -52.53
N GLY A 2 -7.35 -36.20 -51.82
CA GLY A 2 -6.09 -35.44 -51.85
C GLY A 2 -6.11 -34.06 -51.17
N GLY A 3 -5.44 -33.76 -50.06
CA GLY A 3 -4.34 -34.45 -49.38
C GLY A 3 -2.98 -33.79 -49.67
N ALA A 4 -2.25 -33.51 -48.58
CA ALA A 4 -0.83 -33.17 -48.44
C ALA A 4 -0.40 -31.69 -48.59
N CYS A 5 0.55 -31.12 -47.85
CA CYS A 5 1.21 -31.36 -46.55
C CYS A 5 2.38 -30.35 -46.46
N SER A 6 2.93 -30.17 -45.25
CA SER A 6 4.30 -29.66 -44.92
C SER A 6 4.51 -28.14 -44.84
N ARG A 7 5.25 -27.58 -43.86
CA ARG A 7 6.21 -28.15 -42.89
C ARG A 7 6.47 -27.20 -41.71
N LYS A 8 6.78 -27.83 -40.57
CA LYS A 8 7.34 -27.34 -39.29
C LYS A 8 8.68 -26.57 -39.39
N ARG A 9 8.93 -25.71 -38.37
CA ARG A 9 10.13 -25.56 -37.49
C ARG A 9 10.30 -24.08 -37.08
N ASP A 10 10.68 -23.66 -35.88
CA ASP A 10 11.17 -24.30 -34.65
C ASP A 10 10.85 -23.37 -33.45
N GLN A 11 10.71 -23.97 -32.26
CA GLN A 11 10.89 -23.28 -30.97
C GLN A 11 12.38 -22.96 -30.76
N PRO A 12 12.69 -21.91 -29.97
CA PRO A 12 13.34 -22.22 -28.71
C PRO A 12 12.72 -21.52 -27.50
N VAL A 13 12.91 -22.18 -26.36
CA VAL A 13 12.61 -21.78 -24.99
C VAL A 13 13.71 -20.85 -24.47
N ASN A 14 13.33 -19.73 -23.83
CA ASN A 14 13.91 -19.18 -22.58
C ASN A 14 13.16 -17.88 -22.22
N GLU A 15 12.33 -17.88 -21.19
CA GLU A 15 12.62 -17.48 -19.80
C GLU A 15 12.91 -15.98 -19.60
N ASP A 16 12.19 -15.44 -18.61
CA ASP A 16 12.40 -14.21 -17.86
C ASP A 16 12.37 -12.88 -18.61
N ASN A 17 11.20 -12.23 -18.51
CA ASN A 17 11.18 -10.85 -18.08
C ASN A 17 9.98 -10.65 -17.16
N LEU A 18 10.25 -10.65 -15.85
CA LEU A 18 9.36 -10.05 -14.86
C LEU A 18 8.94 -8.67 -15.39
N ASN A 19 7.65 -8.51 -15.64
CA ASN A 19 7.06 -7.22 -15.89
C ASN A 19 7.36 -6.33 -14.70
N ARG A 20 8.34 -5.45 -14.91
CA ARG A 20 8.70 -4.34 -14.06
C ARG A 20 7.45 -3.48 -13.92
N GLY A 21 6.70 -3.70 -12.85
CA GLY A 21 5.58 -2.86 -12.44
C GLY A 21 6.12 -1.47 -12.16
N VAL A 22 6.04 -0.62 -13.17
CA VAL A 22 6.19 0.82 -13.00
C VAL A 22 5.04 1.23 -12.08
N CYS A 23 5.36 1.65 -10.85
CA CYS A 23 4.40 2.33 -9.99
C CYS A 23 3.98 3.61 -10.71
N GLY A 24 2.95 3.46 -11.54
CA GLY A 24 2.44 4.47 -12.41
C GLY A 24 1.54 5.39 -11.62
N ARG A 25 1.98 6.64 -11.49
CA ARG A 25 1.14 7.82 -11.27
C ARG A 25 0.30 7.76 -9.98
N TYR A 26 0.84 8.40 -8.93
CA TYR A 26 0.03 9.00 -7.87
C TYR A 26 -1.11 9.82 -8.48
N SER A 27 -2.30 9.26 -8.51
CA SER A 27 -3.52 10.02 -8.68
C SER A 27 -3.66 10.92 -7.46
N LYS A 28 -3.62 12.23 -7.69
CA LYS A 28 -4.02 13.23 -6.69
C LYS A 28 -5.49 12.98 -6.35
N SER A 29 -5.76 12.13 -5.35
CA SER A 29 -7.04 12.16 -4.65
C SER A 29 -7.14 13.49 -3.90
N GLY A 30 -8.25 14.18 -4.10
CA GLY A 30 -8.45 15.60 -3.79
C GLY A 30 -8.62 15.94 -2.31
N SER A 31 -7.74 15.47 -1.42
CA SER A 31 -7.74 15.85 0.00
C SER A 31 -6.38 16.34 0.53
N SER A 32 -5.39 16.55 -0.34
CA SER A 32 -4.07 17.09 0.03
C SER A 32 -4.11 18.62 0.21
N LYS A 33 -4.70 19.07 1.33
CA LYS A 33 -4.57 20.44 1.85
C LYS A 33 -4.09 20.48 3.30
N TRP A 34 -3.07 19.71 3.66
CA TRP A 34 -2.31 19.97 4.88
C TRP A 34 -0.82 19.85 4.59
N LEU A 35 -0.27 20.90 3.94
CA LEU A 35 1.15 21.19 3.99
C LEU A 35 1.39 22.13 5.16
N GLY A 36 1.89 21.56 6.24
CA GLY A 36 2.41 22.30 7.38
C GLY A 36 3.36 21.38 8.12
N THR A 37 4.63 21.38 7.69
CA THR A 37 5.78 20.68 8.28
C THR A 37 5.84 19.16 8.12
N SER A 38 6.09 18.69 6.89
CA SER A 38 6.81 17.44 6.66
C SER A 38 8.04 17.72 5.82
N PHE A 39 9.19 17.26 6.31
CA PHE A 39 10.48 17.38 5.68
C PHE A 39 10.44 16.84 4.24
N SER A 40 10.96 17.67 3.33
CA SER A 40 11.35 17.41 1.94
C SER A 40 10.86 16.12 1.27
N ARG A 41 9.76 16.21 0.51
CA ARG A 41 9.50 15.28 -0.60
C ARG A 41 10.44 15.63 -1.76
N SER A 42 11.34 14.73 -2.14
CA SER A 42 12.00 14.81 -3.45
C SER A 42 10.97 14.45 -4.51
N SER A 43 10.48 15.43 -5.27
CA SER A 43 9.83 15.16 -6.54
C SER A 43 10.86 14.53 -7.48
N MET A 44 10.62 13.31 -7.94
CA MET A 44 11.36 12.75 -9.06
C MET A 44 10.96 13.53 -10.32
N ASP A 45 11.65 14.63 -10.57
CA ASP A 45 11.70 15.26 -11.87
C ASP A 45 12.46 14.30 -12.80
N ALA A 46 11.80 13.87 -13.87
CA ALA A 46 12.42 13.08 -14.92
C ALA A 46 13.35 13.97 -15.74
N SER A 47 14.51 14.31 -15.17
CA SER A 47 15.63 14.86 -15.91
C SER A 47 16.96 14.41 -15.28
N GLN A 48 17.63 13.51 -16.00
CA GLN A 48 19.07 13.31 -16.07
C GLN A 48 19.93 13.44 -14.78
N GLY A 49 20.47 12.31 -14.33
CA GLY A 49 21.92 12.23 -14.11
C GLY A 49 22.50 12.81 -12.82
N LYS A 50 21.76 12.84 -11.71
CA LYS A 50 22.36 13.05 -10.39
C LYS A 50 21.98 11.90 -9.47
N GLN A 51 22.85 10.88 -9.41
CA GLN A 51 22.87 9.98 -8.25
C GLN A 51 23.27 10.82 -7.05
N SER A 52 22.27 11.41 -6.40
CA SER A 52 22.45 12.00 -5.08
C SER A 52 22.83 10.89 -4.12
N CYS A 53 23.82 11.13 -3.27
CA CYS A 53 24.13 10.19 -2.19
C CYS A 53 22.85 9.95 -1.37
N PRO A 54 22.50 8.69 -1.07
CA PRO A 54 21.34 8.39 -0.24
C PRO A 54 21.52 9.00 1.14
N SER A 55 20.43 9.50 1.72
CA SER A 55 20.45 9.96 3.10
C SER A 55 20.65 8.78 4.06
N LEU A 56 21.04 9.08 5.30
CA LEU A 56 21.08 8.03 6.34
C LEU A 56 19.72 7.36 6.50
N MET A 57 18.63 8.12 6.36
CA MET A 57 17.28 7.58 6.44
C MET A 57 17.01 6.58 5.30
N ASP A 58 17.38 6.91 4.06
CA ASP A 58 17.25 6.00 2.91
C ASP A 58 18.05 4.72 3.12
N LEU A 59 19.26 4.84 3.66
CA LEU A 59 20.10 3.68 3.99
C LEU A 59 19.49 2.83 5.10
N CYS A 60 18.91 3.46 6.14
CA CYS A 60 18.24 2.76 7.23
C CYS A 60 16.99 2.01 6.73
N ILE A 61 16.12 2.67 5.97
CA ILE A 61 14.93 2.03 5.37
C ILE A 61 15.35 0.86 4.49
N TYR A 62 16.32 1.07 3.60
CA TYR A 62 16.85 0.01 2.73
C TYR A 62 17.34 -1.20 3.53
N LYS A 63 18.07 -0.94 4.63
CA LYS A 63 18.56 -2.01 5.50
C LYS A 63 17.44 -2.73 6.23
N ILE A 64 16.47 -2.00 6.76
CA ILE A 64 15.29 -2.56 7.42
C ILE A 64 14.52 -3.45 6.45
N ARG A 65 14.31 -3.03 5.21
CA ARG A 65 13.65 -3.82 4.17
C ARG A 65 14.38 -5.12 3.87
N GLN A 66 15.72 -5.11 3.75
CA GLN A 66 16.49 -6.33 3.54
C GLN A 66 16.34 -7.33 4.70
N ASP A 67 16.29 -6.81 5.92
CA ASP A 67 16.25 -7.59 7.14
C ASP A 67 14.83 -7.68 7.72
N ILE A 68 13.78 -7.44 6.91
CA ILE A 68 12.41 -7.20 7.40
C ILE A 68 11.86 -8.37 8.24
N ASN A 69 12.15 -9.61 7.81
CA ASN A 69 11.73 -10.83 8.50
C ASN A 69 12.42 -11.05 9.86
N LYS A 70 13.41 -10.23 10.22
CA LYS A 70 14.07 -10.27 11.53
C LYS A 70 13.38 -9.39 12.56
N TYR A 71 12.49 -8.49 12.13
CA TYR A 71 11.78 -7.56 13.01
C TYR A 71 10.35 -8.06 13.24
N SER A 72 9.96 -8.15 14.51
CA SER A 72 8.61 -8.55 14.90
C SER A 72 7.72 -7.38 15.32
N THR A 73 8.30 -6.19 15.56
CA THR A 73 7.55 -4.98 15.93
C THR A 73 8.33 -3.71 15.62
N PHE A 74 7.60 -2.65 15.26
CA PHE A 74 8.11 -1.29 15.05
C PHE A 74 7.52 -0.27 16.05
N SER A 75 6.85 -0.74 17.11
CA SER A 75 6.17 0.09 18.12
C SER A 75 7.04 1.12 18.83
N MET A 76 8.35 0.86 18.94
CA MET A 76 9.31 1.78 19.57
C MET A 76 9.74 2.93 18.65
N LEU A 77 9.43 2.86 17.36
CA LEU A 77 9.83 3.88 16.41
C LEU A 77 8.87 5.08 16.49
N PRO A 78 9.39 6.31 16.34
CA PRO A 78 8.53 7.47 16.14
C PRO A 78 7.65 7.27 14.92
N ARG A 79 6.40 7.74 15.00
CA ARG A 79 5.41 7.62 13.93
C ARG A 79 5.96 7.92 12.54
N ASP A 80 6.68 9.04 12.39
CA ASP A 80 7.16 9.50 11.09
C ASP A 80 8.20 8.54 10.48
N ILE A 81 8.90 7.78 11.32
CA ILE A 81 9.84 6.73 10.90
C ILE A 81 9.08 5.47 10.52
N SER A 82 8.14 5.01 11.36
CA SER A 82 7.30 3.85 11.04
C SER A 82 6.52 4.06 9.74
N GLN A 83 6.01 5.28 9.52
CA GLN A 83 5.30 5.65 8.30
C GLN A 83 6.20 5.56 7.06
N GLN A 84 7.43 6.09 7.13
CA GLN A 84 8.37 5.98 6.01
C GLN A 84 8.76 4.54 5.68
N ILE A 85 8.94 3.69 6.70
CA ILE A 85 9.23 2.27 6.49
C ILE A 85 8.01 1.59 5.86
N PHE A 86 6.81 1.84 6.37
CA PHE A 86 5.57 1.29 5.84
C PHE A 86 5.38 1.68 4.36
N ASP A 87 5.53 2.97 4.04
CA ASP A 87 5.40 3.50 2.68
C ASP A 87 6.41 2.85 1.71
N ASP A 88 7.66 2.66 2.14
CA ASP A 88 8.68 1.98 1.32
C ASP A 88 8.34 0.50 1.09
N LEU A 89 7.83 -0.20 2.11
CA LEU A 89 7.41 -1.60 1.98
C LEU A 89 6.21 -1.77 1.04
N VAL A 90 5.25 -0.85 1.09
CA VAL A 90 4.13 -0.77 0.13
C VAL A 90 4.68 -0.57 -1.28
N CYS A 91 5.52 0.45 -1.48
CA CYS A 91 6.10 0.76 -2.79
C CYS A 91 6.94 -0.39 -3.36
N SER A 92 7.54 -1.19 -2.48
CA SER A 92 8.39 -2.32 -2.83
C SER A 92 7.64 -3.65 -2.93
N GLN A 93 6.32 -3.66 -2.69
CA GLN A 93 5.49 -4.87 -2.64
C GLN A 93 6.03 -5.95 -1.69
N CYS A 94 6.51 -5.52 -0.51
CA CYS A 94 7.18 -6.38 0.46
C CYS A 94 6.36 -6.65 1.74
N LEU A 95 5.14 -6.12 1.85
CA LEU A 95 4.21 -6.50 2.93
C LEU A 95 3.71 -7.93 2.74
N THR A 96 3.75 -8.67 3.84
CA THR A 96 3.11 -9.96 4.08
C THR A 96 2.28 -9.83 5.36
N ASP A 97 1.45 -10.82 5.70
CA ASP A 97 0.69 -10.82 6.96
C ASP A 97 1.59 -10.58 8.18
N SER A 98 2.73 -11.29 8.25
CA SER A 98 3.68 -11.18 9.36
C SER A 98 4.40 -9.83 9.41
N VAL A 99 4.67 -9.22 8.26
CA VAL A 99 5.34 -7.91 8.20
C VAL A 99 4.35 -6.81 8.58
N LEU A 100 3.11 -6.89 8.10
CA LEU A 100 2.06 -5.95 8.48
C LEU A 100 1.81 -5.99 10.00
N GLU A 101 1.82 -7.19 10.59
CA GLU A 101 1.66 -7.40 12.03
C GLU A 101 2.69 -6.61 12.87
N ALA A 102 3.92 -6.44 12.37
CA ALA A 102 4.94 -5.66 13.04
C ALA A 102 4.57 -4.17 13.22
N PHE A 103 3.59 -3.67 12.45
CA PHE A 103 3.08 -2.30 12.54
C PHE A 103 1.82 -2.15 13.42
N ARG A 104 1.32 -3.23 14.03
CA ARG A 104 0.09 -3.19 14.85
C ARG A 104 0.10 -2.09 15.90
N ASP A 105 1.15 -2.03 16.71
CA ASP A 105 1.26 -1.05 17.80
C ASP A 105 2.04 0.21 17.39
N CYS A 106 1.92 0.61 16.12
CA CYS A 106 2.43 1.90 15.64
C CYS A 106 1.36 3.00 15.81
N ALA A 107 1.53 4.10 15.08
CA ALA A 107 0.58 5.20 15.04
C ALA A 107 0.46 5.73 13.60
N LEU A 108 0.39 4.82 12.62
CA LEU A 108 0.34 5.18 11.19
C LEU A 108 -0.86 6.08 10.89
N GLN A 109 -0.66 7.02 9.96
CA GLN A 109 -1.64 8.01 9.57
C GLN A 109 -2.28 7.67 8.23
N ASP A 110 -1.44 7.27 7.27
CA ASP A 110 -1.86 7.04 5.89
C ASP A 110 -1.52 5.59 5.49
N LEU A 111 -2.53 4.81 5.14
CA LEU A 111 -2.36 3.43 4.66
C LEU A 111 -2.77 3.35 3.19
N ASN A 112 -1.81 3.53 2.30
CA ASN A 112 -2.03 3.54 0.84
C ASN A 112 -1.92 2.12 0.28
N LEU A 113 -2.93 1.28 0.50
CA LEU A 113 -2.93 -0.13 0.11
C LEU A 113 -3.75 -0.42 -1.16
N GLY A 114 -4.05 0.62 -1.94
CA GLY A 114 -4.75 0.49 -3.22
C GLY A 114 -4.01 -0.44 -4.18
N GLU A 115 -4.73 -1.40 -4.76
CA GLU A 115 -4.24 -2.46 -5.65
C GLU A 115 -3.11 -3.31 -5.03
N TYR A 116 -2.95 -3.28 -3.70
CA TYR A 116 -1.90 -4.05 -3.03
C TYR A 116 -2.24 -5.55 -3.04
N PRO A 117 -1.35 -6.44 -3.56
CA PRO A 117 -1.65 -7.86 -3.70
C PRO A 117 -1.97 -8.55 -2.37
N GLY A 118 -3.09 -9.27 -2.33
CA GLY A 118 -3.50 -10.05 -1.16
C GLY A 118 -4.13 -9.23 -0.03
N PHE A 119 -4.35 -7.93 -0.22
CA PHE A 119 -5.03 -7.12 0.77
C PHE A 119 -6.52 -7.50 0.87
N ASN A 120 -6.91 -8.02 2.04
CA ASN A 120 -8.25 -8.54 2.35
C ASN A 120 -8.61 -8.31 3.83
N ASP A 121 -9.79 -8.80 4.25
CA ASP A 121 -10.35 -8.57 5.59
C ASP A 121 -9.42 -8.98 6.74
N ASN A 122 -8.50 -9.93 6.53
CA ASN A 122 -7.56 -10.37 7.57
C ASN A 122 -6.57 -9.27 7.97
N TRP A 123 -6.34 -8.27 7.11
CA TRP A 123 -5.42 -7.17 7.39
C TRP A 123 -6.12 -6.02 8.13
N MET A 124 -7.45 -6.03 8.18
CA MET A 124 -8.25 -4.91 8.69
C MET A 124 -8.17 -4.75 10.21
N ASP A 125 -7.82 -5.81 10.93
CA ASP A 125 -7.58 -5.72 12.38
C ASP A 125 -6.29 -4.91 12.67
N VAL A 126 -5.23 -5.08 11.89
CA VAL A 126 -4.00 -4.26 11.97
C VAL A 126 -4.27 -2.83 11.48
N VAL A 127 -5.01 -2.66 10.38
CA VAL A 127 -5.41 -1.33 9.89
C VAL A 127 -6.16 -0.56 10.98
N SER A 128 -7.12 -1.20 11.64
CA SER A 128 -7.92 -0.55 12.70
C SER A 128 -7.17 -0.36 14.01
N SER A 129 -6.13 -1.16 14.28
CA SER A 129 -5.29 -1.02 15.49
C SER A 129 -4.56 0.33 15.57
N GLN A 130 -4.32 0.99 14.43
CA GLN A 130 -3.80 2.36 14.39
C GLN A 130 -4.76 3.36 15.08
N GLY A 131 -6.06 3.00 15.16
CA GLY A 131 -7.04 3.69 16.00
C GLY A 131 -7.19 5.17 15.66
N SER A 132 -6.90 6.04 16.63
CA SER A 132 -7.04 7.50 16.47
C SER A 132 -5.92 8.16 15.67
N SER A 133 -4.82 7.47 15.37
CA SER A 133 -3.79 8.05 14.49
C SER A 133 -4.20 8.01 13.02
N LEU A 134 -5.03 7.05 12.62
CA LEU A 134 -5.37 6.80 11.24
C LEU A 134 -6.22 7.93 10.66
N LEU A 135 -5.74 8.54 9.58
CA LEU A 135 -6.35 9.67 8.88
C LEU A 135 -6.82 9.29 7.48
N SER A 136 -6.08 8.44 6.78
CA SER A 136 -6.40 8.02 5.41
C SER A 136 -6.18 6.52 5.21
N VAL A 137 -7.11 5.86 4.52
CA VAL A 137 -6.95 4.48 4.06
C VAL A 137 -7.38 4.39 2.60
N ASP A 138 -6.52 3.79 1.79
CA ASP A 138 -6.86 3.39 0.43
C ASP A 138 -7.03 1.87 0.37
N LEU A 139 -8.28 1.44 0.15
CA LEU A 139 -8.71 0.07 -0.04
C LEU A 139 -8.93 -0.26 -1.53
N SER A 140 -8.67 0.65 -2.47
CA SER A 140 -9.12 0.47 -3.85
C SER A 140 -8.59 -0.82 -4.48
N GLY A 141 -9.43 -1.55 -5.21
CA GLY A 141 -9.00 -2.78 -5.90
C GLY A 141 -8.57 -3.92 -4.96
N SER A 142 -9.06 -3.92 -3.72
CA SER A 142 -8.79 -4.98 -2.73
C SER A 142 -9.92 -6.00 -2.65
N ASP A 143 -9.66 -7.13 -1.99
CA ASP A 143 -10.65 -8.17 -1.70
C ASP A 143 -11.41 -7.91 -0.39
N ILE A 144 -11.53 -6.64 0.00
CA ILE A 144 -12.24 -6.24 1.23
C ILE A 144 -13.75 -6.38 1.06
N THR A 145 -14.40 -6.94 2.07
CA THR A 145 -15.86 -7.12 2.11
C THR A 145 -16.53 -6.14 3.09
N ASP A 146 -17.86 -6.17 3.14
CA ASP A 146 -18.64 -5.49 4.18
C ASP A 146 -18.15 -5.82 5.61
N SER A 147 -17.61 -7.03 5.82
CA SER A 147 -17.08 -7.46 7.12
C SER A 147 -15.76 -6.74 7.45
N GLY A 148 -14.88 -6.54 6.48
CA GLY A 148 -13.65 -5.78 6.66
C GLY A 148 -13.90 -4.31 6.96
N LEU A 149 -14.89 -3.69 6.30
CA LEU A 149 -15.25 -2.29 6.54
C LEU A 149 -15.63 -1.98 7.99
N ILE A 150 -16.22 -2.94 8.72
CA ILE A 150 -16.68 -2.71 10.09
C ILE A 150 -15.53 -2.31 11.04
N TYR A 151 -14.31 -2.74 10.75
CA TYR A 151 -13.11 -2.44 11.53
C TYR A 151 -12.80 -0.94 11.55
N LEU A 152 -13.11 -0.23 10.46
CA LEU A 152 -12.87 1.22 10.37
C LEU A 152 -13.75 2.02 11.33
N LYS A 153 -14.80 1.43 11.91
CA LYS A 153 -15.66 2.07 12.91
C LYS A 153 -14.91 2.49 14.18
N GLY A 154 -13.74 1.91 14.46
CA GLY A 154 -12.86 2.32 15.56
C GLY A 154 -12.00 3.56 15.27
N CYS A 155 -11.75 3.87 14.00
CA CYS A 155 -10.78 4.88 13.57
C CYS A 155 -11.38 6.30 13.58
N LYS A 156 -11.58 6.88 14.76
CA LYS A 156 -12.40 8.11 14.93
C LYS A 156 -11.90 9.36 14.19
N ASN A 157 -10.62 9.39 13.83
CA ASN A 157 -9.99 10.51 13.11
C ASN A 157 -9.81 10.25 11.61
N LEU A 158 -10.38 9.15 11.09
CA LEU A 158 -10.35 8.84 9.67
C LEU A 158 -11.08 9.93 8.90
N GLN A 159 -10.37 10.55 7.96
CA GLN A 159 -10.81 11.70 7.16
C GLN A 159 -10.91 11.36 5.67
N ALA A 160 -10.20 10.34 5.19
CA ALA A 160 -10.24 9.91 3.80
C ALA A 160 -10.34 8.38 3.72
N LEU A 161 -11.26 7.89 2.88
CA LEU A 161 -11.44 6.47 2.63
C LEU A 161 -11.68 6.27 1.13
N ASN A 162 -10.73 5.67 0.43
CA ASN A 162 -10.91 5.27 -0.96
C ASN A 162 -11.21 3.76 -1.00
N PHE A 163 -12.25 3.36 -1.72
CA PHE A 163 -12.64 1.96 -1.92
C PHE A 163 -13.12 1.72 -3.36
N ASN A 164 -12.59 2.50 -4.31
CA ASN A 164 -12.87 2.33 -5.73
C ASN A 164 -12.49 0.93 -6.18
N TYR A 165 -13.27 0.33 -7.08
CA TYR A 165 -13.01 -1.02 -7.60
C TYR A 165 -13.02 -2.12 -6.52
N CYS A 166 -13.73 -1.92 -5.40
CA CYS A 166 -13.99 -2.97 -4.41
C CYS A 166 -15.36 -3.61 -4.67
N ASP A 167 -15.38 -4.70 -5.44
CA ASP A 167 -16.63 -5.34 -5.90
C ASP A 167 -17.42 -6.05 -4.78
N GLN A 168 -16.80 -6.27 -3.62
CA GLN A 168 -17.38 -7.00 -2.48
C GLN A 168 -17.91 -6.08 -1.37
N ILE A 169 -17.80 -4.76 -1.55
CA ILE A 169 -18.42 -3.75 -0.68
C ILE A 169 -19.79 -3.41 -1.24
N SER A 170 -20.82 -3.59 -0.41
CA SER A 170 -22.21 -3.28 -0.74
C SER A 170 -22.74 -2.06 0.03
N ASP A 171 -23.93 -1.59 -0.34
CA ASP A 171 -24.64 -0.53 0.38
C ASP A 171 -24.79 -0.87 1.88
N LYS A 172 -24.92 -2.15 2.24
CA LYS A 172 -25.00 -2.58 3.64
C LYS A 172 -23.70 -2.33 4.40
N GLY A 173 -22.55 -2.56 3.76
CA GLY A 173 -21.24 -2.23 4.34
C GLY A 173 -21.10 -0.74 4.56
N LEU A 174 -21.56 0.07 3.60
CA LEU A 174 -21.57 1.53 3.71
C LEU A 174 -22.48 2.03 4.84
N GLU A 175 -23.65 1.43 5.03
CA GLU A 175 -24.53 1.74 6.17
C GLU A 175 -23.83 1.54 7.53
N GLN A 176 -22.90 0.59 7.66
CA GLN A 176 -22.17 0.34 8.92
C GLN A 176 -21.17 1.44 9.27
N ILE A 177 -20.62 2.10 8.26
CA ILE A 177 -19.67 3.21 8.41
C ILE A 177 -20.33 4.58 8.22
N ASN A 178 -21.63 4.60 7.91
CA ASN A 178 -22.44 5.80 7.72
C ASN A 178 -22.54 6.63 9.03
N GLY A 179 -22.58 7.95 8.91
CA GLY A 179 -22.52 8.87 10.05
C GLY A 179 -21.10 9.31 10.46
N ARG A 180 -20.10 9.02 9.64
CA ARG A 180 -18.72 9.51 9.81
C ARG A 180 -18.39 10.55 8.74
N ASN A 181 -17.68 11.60 9.14
CA ASN A 181 -17.24 12.68 8.25
C ASN A 181 -15.86 12.34 7.66
N PHE A 182 -15.82 11.43 6.70
CA PHE A 182 -14.66 11.24 5.84
C PHE A 182 -15.02 11.53 4.38
N PHE A 183 -14.04 11.99 3.60
CA PHE A 183 -14.14 12.13 2.16
C PHE A 183 -14.01 10.75 1.50
N LEU A 184 -14.98 10.41 0.65
CA LEU A 184 -15.00 9.19 -0.18
C LEU A 184 -14.46 9.50 -1.58
#